data_AF-A0A4P1S0I2-F1
#
_entry.id   AF-A0A4P1S0I2-F1
#
_cell.length_a   1.000
_cell.length_b   1.000
_cell.length_c   1.000
_cell.angle_alpha   90.00
_cell.angle_beta   90.00
_cell.angle_gamma   90.00
#
_symmetry.space_group_name_H-M   'P 1'
#
loop_
_entity.id
_entity.type
_entity.pdbx_description
1 polymer ?
#
loop_
_entity_poly.entity_id
_entity_poly.type
_entity_poly.pdbx_seq_one_letter_code
_entity_poly.pdbx_strand_id
1 'polypeptide(L)'
;MTGFPKKCILDTNVPKTANRALDSTSIPQGFRPCVLACIEAVEHVVKKGGLVLDSNDEIFTEYRNNLSLSGQPGVGDLFMKWVHDTHWRLPESDRVKITANGASYDEFPEHMGLRNFDNSDRKFVAVANAHPAKPPILQATDSKWWGWKTALQEVKITVHFICRDFIKAKYSEKMENER
;
A
#
# COMPACT_ATOMS: atom_id res chain seq x y z
N MET A 1 -17.40 9.95 9.04
CA MET A 1 -16.61 9.43 7.90
C MET A 1 -15.18 9.91 8.06
N THR A 2 -14.27 9.05 8.52
CA THR A 2 -12.84 9.36 8.54
C THR A 2 -12.34 9.30 7.10
N GLY A 3 -12.11 10.44 6.48
CA GLY A 3 -11.69 10.52 5.08
C GLY A 3 -10.28 9.96 4.85
N PHE A 4 -10.01 9.50 3.64
CA PHE A 4 -8.67 9.14 3.20
C PHE A 4 -7.71 10.34 3.27
N PRO A 5 -6.42 10.11 3.56
CA PRO A 5 -5.42 11.16 3.65
C PRO A 5 -5.29 11.92 2.33
N LYS A 6 -4.91 13.20 2.40
CA LYS A 6 -4.64 14.02 1.20
C LYS A 6 -3.42 13.54 0.41
N LYS A 7 -2.46 12.93 1.10
CA LYS A 7 -1.21 12.41 0.55
C LYS A 7 -0.94 11.05 1.15
N CYS A 8 -0.61 10.06 0.33
CA CYS A 8 -0.40 8.70 0.77
C CYS A 8 0.49 7.89 -0.16
N ILE A 9 0.97 6.79 0.38
CA ILE A 9 1.57 5.70 -0.37
C ILE A 9 0.54 4.58 -0.40
N LEU A 10 0.35 3.95 -1.55
CA LEU A 10 -0.63 2.88 -1.73
C LEU A 10 0.14 1.55 -1.82
N ASP A 11 -0.10 0.62 -0.92
CA ASP A 11 0.42 -0.74 -1.12
C ASP A 11 -0.28 -1.40 -2.31
N THR A 12 0.45 -2.21 -3.09
CA THR A 12 -0.07 -2.90 -4.27
C THR A 12 -1.28 -3.80 -3.95
N ASN A 13 -1.38 -4.31 -2.72
CA ASN A 13 -2.52 -5.12 -2.30
C ASN A 13 -3.85 -4.34 -2.27
N VAL A 14 -3.83 -3.00 -2.17
CA VAL A 14 -5.04 -2.16 -2.17
C VAL A 14 -5.73 -2.18 -3.54
N PRO A 15 -5.09 -1.77 -4.66
CA PRO A 15 -5.71 -1.83 -5.97
C PRO A 15 -5.99 -3.28 -6.42
N LYS A 16 -5.15 -4.25 -6.04
CA LYS A 16 -5.44 -5.69 -6.29
C LYS A 16 -6.71 -6.15 -5.59
N THR A 17 -6.95 -5.67 -4.36
CA THR A 17 -8.16 -6.00 -3.61
C THR A 17 -9.38 -5.32 -4.20
N ALA A 18 -9.25 -4.07 -4.68
CA ALA A 18 -10.33 -3.39 -5.41
C ALA A 18 -10.76 -4.16 -6.67
N ASN A 19 -9.82 -4.73 -7.42
CA ASN A 19 -10.12 -5.57 -8.60
C ASN A 19 -10.90 -6.85 -8.29
N ARG A 20 -11.00 -7.28 -7.03
CA ARG A 20 -11.86 -8.43 -6.66
C ARG A 20 -13.33 -8.18 -6.97
N ALA A 21 -13.77 -6.93 -7.03
CA ALA A 21 -15.14 -6.57 -7.41
C ALA A 21 -15.56 -7.03 -8.81
N LEU A 22 -14.60 -7.36 -9.69
CA LEU A 22 -14.86 -7.92 -11.01
C LEU A 22 -15.59 -9.27 -10.96
N ASP A 23 -15.38 -10.03 -9.88
CA ASP A 23 -16.11 -11.26 -9.62
C ASP A 23 -16.78 -11.18 -8.25
N SER A 24 -17.86 -10.38 -8.18
CA SER A 24 -18.62 -10.17 -6.94
C SER A 24 -19.23 -11.45 -6.35
N THR A 25 -19.37 -12.51 -7.16
CA THR A 25 -19.96 -13.79 -6.74
C THR A 25 -19.00 -14.62 -5.89
N SER A 26 -17.69 -14.49 -6.11
CA SER A 26 -16.67 -15.20 -5.33
C SER A 26 -16.23 -14.46 -4.07
N ILE A 27 -16.68 -13.22 -3.85
CA ILE A 27 -16.32 -12.43 -2.66
C ILE A 27 -17.12 -12.91 -1.45
N PRO A 28 -16.47 -13.44 -0.39
CA PRO A 28 -17.15 -13.78 0.86
C PRO A 28 -17.85 -12.55 1.45
N GLN A 29 -19.06 -12.72 1.99
CA GLN A 29 -19.87 -11.59 2.49
C GLN A 29 -19.11 -10.72 3.50
N GLY A 30 -18.37 -11.33 4.43
CA GLY A 30 -17.55 -10.61 5.42
C GLY A 30 -16.36 -9.86 4.83
N PHE A 31 -15.97 -10.14 3.58
CA PHE A 31 -14.86 -9.49 2.89
C PHE A 31 -15.31 -8.35 1.95
N ARG A 32 -16.60 -8.27 1.61
CA ARG A 32 -17.14 -7.20 0.74
C ARG A 32 -16.85 -5.79 1.25
N PRO A 33 -16.97 -5.47 2.57
CA PRO A 33 -16.61 -4.13 3.06
C PRO A 33 -15.16 -3.75 2.80
N CYS A 34 -14.23 -4.71 2.87
CA CYS A 34 -12.82 -4.50 2.54
C CYS A 34 -12.63 -4.13 1.06
N VAL A 35 -13.29 -4.87 0.16
CA VAL A 35 -13.22 -4.60 -1.29
C VAL A 35 -13.79 -3.21 -1.61
N LEU A 36 -14.93 -2.85 -1.04
CA LEU A 36 -15.54 -1.52 -1.21
C LEU A 36 -14.63 -0.40 -0.70
N ALA A 37 -14.06 -0.55 0.50
CA ALA A 37 -13.15 0.44 1.05
C ALA A 37 -11.85 0.58 0.23
N CYS A 38 -11.36 -0.50 -0.38
CA CYS A 38 -10.24 -0.44 -1.32
C CYS A 38 -10.61 0.31 -2.61
N ILE A 39 -11.81 0.10 -3.15
CA ILE A 39 -12.33 0.88 -4.29
C ILE A 39 -12.35 2.37 -3.94
N GLU A 40 -12.94 2.74 -2.80
CA GLU A 40 -13.02 4.14 -2.39
C GLU A 40 -11.65 4.78 -2.19
N ALA A 41 -10.68 4.04 -1.64
CA ALA A 41 -9.30 4.49 -1.46
C ALA A 41 -8.63 4.77 -2.81
N VAL A 42 -8.74 3.82 -3.75
CA VAL A 42 -8.17 3.94 -5.09
C VAL A 42 -8.80 5.10 -5.85
N GLU A 43 -10.13 5.20 -5.84
CA GLU A 43 -10.84 6.30 -6.48
C GLU A 43 -10.48 7.66 -5.88
N HIS A 44 -10.30 7.75 -4.55
CA HIS A 44 -9.87 8.98 -3.91
C HIS A 44 -8.50 9.42 -4.43
N VAL A 45 -7.54 8.51 -4.55
CA VAL A 45 -6.21 8.82 -5.11
C VAL A 45 -6.29 9.22 -6.58
N VAL A 46 -7.04 8.48 -7.41
CA VAL A 46 -7.19 8.80 -8.84
C VAL A 46 -7.87 10.16 -9.05
N LYS A 47 -8.92 10.47 -8.27
CA LYS A 47 -9.70 11.70 -8.41
C LYS A 47 -9.02 12.93 -7.80
N LYS A 48 -8.31 12.77 -6.68
CA LYS A 48 -7.75 13.91 -5.92
C LYS A 48 -6.22 14.00 -5.99
N GLY A 49 -5.54 12.99 -6.52
CA GLY A 49 -4.09 12.89 -6.52
C GLY A 49 -3.52 12.56 -5.15
N GLY A 50 -2.29 13.05 -4.89
CA GLY A 50 -1.61 12.84 -3.62
C GLY A 50 -0.94 11.47 -3.46
N LEU A 51 -0.73 10.75 -4.56
CA LEU A 51 0.09 9.54 -4.55
C LEU A 51 1.56 9.92 -4.41
N VAL A 52 2.26 9.25 -3.49
CA VAL A 52 3.70 9.34 -3.31
C VAL A 52 4.34 8.03 -3.77
N LEU A 53 5.40 8.13 -4.55
CA LEU A 53 6.15 7.01 -5.13
C LEU A 53 7.65 7.18 -4.88
N ASP A 54 8.41 6.12 -5.11
CA ASP A 54 9.85 6.24 -5.23
C ASP A 54 10.25 6.88 -6.58
N SER A 55 11.41 7.52 -6.63
CA SER A 55 11.93 8.13 -7.86
C SER A 55 12.52 7.15 -8.87
N ASN A 56 12.71 5.88 -8.48
CA ASN A 56 13.39 4.86 -9.29
C ASN A 56 12.39 3.89 -9.97
N ASP A 57 11.09 4.20 -9.90
CA ASP A 57 9.99 3.41 -10.45
C ASP A 57 9.88 1.96 -9.91
N GLU A 58 10.42 1.67 -8.72
CA GLU A 58 10.33 0.33 -8.11
C GLU A 58 8.89 0.00 -7.69
N ILE A 59 8.18 0.95 -7.07
CA ILE A 59 6.76 0.82 -6.72
C ILE A 59 5.90 0.80 -8.00
N PHE A 60 6.21 1.67 -8.96
CA PHE A 60 5.51 1.69 -10.25
C PHE A 60 5.63 0.35 -10.99
N THR A 61 6.83 -0.23 -11.00
CA THR A 61 7.10 -1.53 -11.61
C THR A 61 6.34 -2.64 -10.88
N GLU A 62 6.25 -2.59 -9.55
CA GLU A 62 5.43 -3.53 -8.80
C GLU A 62 3.96 -3.45 -9.18
N TYR A 63 3.38 -2.25 -9.30
CA TYR A 63 2.01 -2.09 -9.77
C TYR A 63 1.82 -2.67 -11.17
N ARG A 64 2.73 -2.36 -12.10
CA ARG A 64 2.67 -2.86 -13.48
C ARG A 64 2.71 -4.39 -13.56
N ASN A 65 3.45 -5.04 -12.66
CA ASN A 65 3.53 -6.50 -12.61
C ASN A 65 2.27 -7.16 -12.03
N ASN A 66 1.41 -6.37 -11.36
CA ASN A 66 0.25 -6.88 -10.62
C ASN A 66 -1.11 -6.41 -11.16
N LEU A 67 -1.13 -5.38 -12.01
CA LEU A 67 -2.33 -4.70 -12.50
C LEU A 67 -2.24 -4.49 -14.01
N SER A 68 -3.40 -4.42 -14.68
CA SER A 68 -3.45 -4.23 -16.13
C SER A 68 -3.20 -2.78 -16.53
N LEU A 69 -2.25 -2.56 -17.44
CA LEU A 69 -1.97 -1.23 -18.01
C LEU A 69 -3.09 -0.74 -18.95
N SER A 70 -4.03 -1.61 -19.33
CA SER A 70 -5.15 -1.22 -20.20
C SER A 70 -6.13 -0.24 -19.52
N GLY A 71 -6.14 -0.18 -18.18
CA GLY A 71 -7.07 0.66 -17.43
C GLY A 71 -8.45 0.05 -17.18
N GLN A 72 -8.67 -1.19 -17.61
CA GLN A 72 -9.95 -1.90 -17.57
C GLN A 72 -9.72 -3.40 -17.33
N PRO A 73 -10.75 -4.14 -16.85
CA PRO A 73 -12.06 -3.65 -16.41
C PRO A 73 -12.08 -3.16 -14.96
N GLY A 74 -11.02 -3.42 -14.17
CA GLY A 74 -11.02 -3.19 -12.74
C GLY A 74 -10.65 -1.76 -12.31
N VAL A 75 -11.10 -1.36 -11.12
CA VAL A 75 -10.74 -0.06 -10.50
C VAL A 75 -9.24 0.05 -10.22
N GLY A 76 -8.60 -1.06 -9.84
CA GLY A 76 -7.14 -1.15 -9.70
C GLY A 76 -6.42 -1.04 -11.05
N ASP A 77 -7.02 -1.54 -12.14
CA ASP A 77 -6.45 -1.38 -13.48
C ASP A 77 -6.55 0.07 -13.95
N LEU A 78 -7.71 0.72 -13.72
CA LEU A 78 -7.88 2.16 -13.93
C LEU A 78 -6.80 2.97 -13.18
N PHE A 79 -6.53 2.61 -11.92
CA PHE A 79 -5.43 3.20 -11.15
C PHE A 79 -4.08 2.98 -11.83
N MET A 80 -3.76 1.76 -12.26
CA MET A 80 -2.50 1.49 -12.94
C MET A 80 -2.32 2.36 -14.19
N LYS A 81 -3.37 2.49 -15.01
CA LYS A 81 -3.38 3.39 -16.16
C LYS A 81 -3.17 4.85 -15.74
N TRP A 82 -3.89 5.31 -14.71
CA TRP A 82 -3.74 6.68 -14.20
C TRP A 82 -2.32 6.95 -13.68
N VAL A 83 -1.71 6.04 -12.93
CA VAL A 83 -0.33 6.18 -12.46
C VAL A 83 0.62 6.27 -13.66
N HIS A 84 0.48 5.38 -14.64
CA HIS A 84 1.28 5.42 -15.87
C HIS A 84 1.20 6.79 -16.56
N ASP A 85 0.00 7.34 -16.71
CA ASP A 85 -0.24 8.61 -17.41
C ASP A 85 0.22 9.84 -16.60
N THR A 86 0.38 9.73 -15.27
CA THR A 86 0.54 10.89 -14.37
C THR A 86 1.80 10.92 -13.49
N HIS A 87 2.48 9.80 -13.22
CA HIS A 87 3.56 9.77 -12.22
C HIS A 87 4.71 10.75 -12.50
N TRP A 88 5.08 10.97 -13.78
CA TRP A 88 6.06 11.98 -14.20
C TRP A 88 5.63 13.44 -13.95
N ARG A 89 4.34 13.67 -13.67
CA ARG A 89 3.78 15.00 -13.37
C ARG A 89 3.48 15.20 -11.88
N LEU A 90 3.72 14.18 -11.04
CA LEU A 90 3.64 14.34 -9.60
C LEU A 90 4.63 15.42 -9.13
N PRO A 91 4.32 16.14 -8.03
CA PRO A 91 5.28 17.04 -7.42
C PRO A 91 6.61 16.34 -7.19
N GLU A 92 7.73 17.05 -7.38
CA GLU A 92 9.06 16.47 -7.18
C GLU A 92 9.24 15.91 -5.77
N SER A 93 8.64 16.56 -4.76
CA SER A 93 8.63 16.09 -3.38
C SER A 93 7.85 14.79 -3.16
N ASP A 94 6.97 14.40 -4.09
CA ASP A 94 6.17 13.18 -4.06
C ASP A 94 6.78 12.03 -4.88
N ARG A 95 7.93 12.27 -5.52
CA ARG A 95 8.80 11.25 -6.11
C ARG A 95 10.06 11.12 -5.27
N VAL A 96 9.95 10.32 -4.23
CA VAL A 96 10.93 10.23 -3.14
C VAL A 96 12.13 9.43 -3.58
N LYS A 97 13.32 10.01 -3.48
CA LYS A 97 14.55 9.24 -3.67
C LYS A 97 14.75 8.26 -2.52
N ILE A 98 14.95 7.00 -2.85
CA ILE A 98 15.42 5.95 -1.96
C ILE A 98 16.67 5.30 -2.56
N THR A 99 17.58 4.87 -1.69
CA THR A 99 18.90 4.36 -2.05
C THR A 99 18.97 2.88 -1.67
N ALA A 100 19.00 2.01 -2.69
CA ALA A 100 19.06 0.57 -2.47
C ALA A 100 20.37 0.15 -1.79
N ASN A 101 20.26 -0.69 -0.77
CA ASN A 101 21.37 -1.26 -0.02
C ASN A 101 21.09 -2.75 0.27
N GLY A 102 21.67 -3.61 -0.57
CA GLY A 102 21.39 -5.05 -0.54
C GLY A 102 19.92 -5.35 -0.84
N ALA A 103 19.22 -5.93 0.14
CA ALA A 103 17.78 -6.24 0.05
C ALA A 103 16.89 -5.18 0.75
N SER A 104 17.45 -4.01 1.05
CA SER A 104 16.82 -2.92 1.80
C SER A 104 17.13 -1.57 1.16
N TYR A 105 16.80 -0.49 1.86
CA TYR A 105 17.14 0.88 1.50
C TYR A 105 17.79 1.59 2.69
N ASP A 106 18.68 2.54 2.42
CA ASP A 106 19.30 3.38 3.46
C ASP A 106 18.24 4.20 4.23
N GLU A 107 17.14 4.53 3.58
CA GLU A 107 16.01 5.26 4.15
C GLU A 107 15.02 4.35 4.89
N PHE A 108 15.22 3.02 4.90
CA PHE A 108 14.42 2.12 5.73
C PHE A 108 14.80 2.30 7.21
N PRO A 109 13.84 2.51 8.13
CA PRO A 109 14.14 2.87 9.51
C PRO A 109 14.80 1.71 10.27
N GLU A 110 15.87 2.01 11.00
CA GLU A 110 16.49 1.07 11.91
C GLU A 110 15.59 0.82 13.13
N HIS A 111 15.09 -0.41 13.26
CA HIS A 111 14.28 -0.80 14.41
C HIS A 111 14.33 -2.32 14.63
N MET A 112 14.47 -2.75 15.88
CA MET A 112 14.53 -4.17 16.26
C MET A 112 13.31 -4.95 15.76
N GLY A 113 12.12 -4.38 15.93
CA GLY A 113 10.85 -4.97 15.49
C GLY A 113 10.64 -5.00 13.96
N LEU A 114 11.53 -4.42 13.17
CA LEU A 114 11.47 -4.38 11.70
C LEU A 114 12.58 -5.21 11.03
N ARG A 115 13.44 -5.90 11.79
CA ARG A 115 14.55 -6.71 11.23
C ARG A 115 14.08 -7.77 10.24
N ASN A 116 12.93 -8.38 10.53
CA ASN A 116 12.32 -9.44 9.72
C ASN A 116 11.20 -8.90 8.81
N PHE A 117 11.16 -7.59 8.55
CA PHE A 117 10.19 -6.99 7.63
C PHE A 117 10.44 -7.52 6.21
N ASP A 118 9.35 -7.82 5.49
CA ASP A 118 9.39 -8.38 4.15
C ASP A 118 10.19 -7.47 3.20
N ASN A 119 11.20 -8.03 2.53
CA ASN A 119 12.13 -7.26 1.70
C ASN A 119 11.43 -6.52 0.56
N SER A 120 10.43 -7.14 -0.09
CA SER A 120 9.65 -6.51 -1.16
C SER A 120 8.93 -5.24 -0.70
N ASP A 121 8.51 -5.22 0.56
CA ASP A 121 7.63 -4.18 1.09
C ASP A 121 8.44 -3.02 1.69
N ARG A 122 9.76 -3.19 1.85
CA ARG A 122 10.65 -2.17 2.43
C ARG A 122 10.63 -0.86 1.66
N LYS A 123 10.41 -0.89 0.34
CA LYS A 123 10.33 0.32 -0.48
C LYS A 123 9.21 1.26 -0.05
N PHE A 124 8.04 0.72 0.32
CA PHE A 124 6.92 1.54 0.79
C PHE A 124 7.26 2.25 2.10
N VAL A 125 7.92 1.55 3.03
CA VAL A 125 8.37 2.11 4.31
C VAL A 125 9.49 3.12 4.10
N ALA A 126 10.45 2.85 3.20
CA ALA A 126 11.54 3.76 2.88
C ALA A 126 11.02 5.07 2.28
N VAL A 127 10.08 5.00 1.32
CA VAL A 127 9.41 6.17 0.73
C VAL A 127 8.66 6.96 1.81
N ALA A 128 7.92 6.29 2.69
CA ALA A 128 7.23 6.94 3.80
C ALA A 128 8.21 7.65 4.75
N ASN A 129 9.34 7.01 5.05
CA ASN A 129 10.31 7.51 6.01
C ASN A 129 11.12 8.70 5.49
N ALA A 130 11.49 8.67 4.20
CA ALA A 130 12.25 9.74 3.56
C ALA A 130 11.41 10.96 3.16
N HIS A 131 10.11 10.78 2.92
CA HIS A 131 9.24 11.91 2.59
C HIS A 131 9.10 12.86 3.80
N PRO A 132 9.30 14.20 3.64
CA PRO A 132 9.26 15.15 4.77
C PRO A 132 7.98 15.14 5.60
N ALA A 133 6.83 14.95 4.94
CA ALA A 133 5.52 14.85 5.60
C ALA A 133 5.17 13.46 6.18
N LYS A 134 6.05 12.45 6.02
CA LYS A 134 5.81 11.05 6.40
C LYS A 134 4.38 10.54 6.10
N PRO A 135 3.98 10.51 4.82
CA PRO A 135 2.61 10.19 4.43
C PRO A 135 2.26 8.77 4.87
N PRO A 136 1.00 8.51 5.26
CA PRO A 136 0.58 7.18 5.64
C PRO A 136 0.64 6.20 4.47
N ILE A 137 0.95 4.95 4.79
CA ILE A 137 0.88 3.82 3.87
C ILE A 137 -0.52 3.21 3.99
N LEU A 138 -1.27 3.19 2.90
CA LEU A 138 -2.56 2.52 2.80
C LEU A 138 -2.32 1.05 2.48
N GLN A 139 -2.86 0.18 3.32
CA GLN A 139 -2.60 -1.26 3.25
C GLN A 139 -3.91 -2.03 3.46
N ALA A 140 -4.14 -3.08 2.66
CA ALA A 140 -5.40 -3.82 2.64
C ALA A 140 -5.33 -5.22 3.25
N THR A 141 -4.63 -6.18 2.65
CA THR A 141 -4.90 -7.61 2.94
C THR A 141 -3.70 -8.41 3.43
N ASP A 142 -2.49 -7.86 3.36
CA ASP A 142 -1.31 -8.52 3.93
C ASP A 142 -1.36 -8.46 5.47
N SER A 143 -1.53 -9.61 6.10
CA SER A 143 -1.66 -9.70 7.55
C SER A 143 -0.34 -9.55 8.31
N LYS A 144 0.82 -9.75 7.66
CA LYS A 144 2.13 -9.61 8.34
C LYS A 144 2.37 -8.19 8.82
N TRP A 145 1.88 -7.19 8.07
CA TRP A 145 1.92 -5.78 8.45
C TRP A 145 1.27 -5.50 9.81
N TRP A 146 0.30 -6.32 10.24
CA TRP A 146 -0.31 -6.20 11.56
C TRP A 146 0.68 -6.47 12.70
N GLY A 147 1.61 -7.42 12.50
CA GLY A 147 2.67 -7.73 13.47
C GLY A 147 3.70 -6.61 13.59
N TRP A 148 3.95 -5.87 12.51
CA TRP A 148 4.92 -4.77 12.49
C TRP A 148 4.34 -3.40 12.86
N LYS A 149 3.01 -3.28 13.00
CA LYS A 149 2.34 -1.98 13.21
C LYS A 149 2.89 -1.17 14.39
N THR A 150 3.24 -1.83 15.49
CA THR A 150 3.76 -1.16 16.69
C THR A 150 5.16 -0.60 16.41
N ALA A 151 6.03 -1.43 15.84
CA ALA A 151 7.38 -1.04 15.46
C ALA A 151 7.39 0.09 14.42
N LEU A 152 6.48 0.04 13.42
CA LEU A 152 6.30 1.11 12.44
C LEU A 152 5.85 2.42 13.11
N GLN A 153 4.92 2.35 14.06
CA GLN A 153 4.45 3.53 14.80
C GLN A 153 5.56 4.16 15.66
N GLU A 154 6.42 3.35 16.29
CA GLU A 154 7.56 3.80 17.09
C GLU A 154 8.57 4.62 16.26
N VAL A 155 8.75 4.28 14.98
CA VAL A 155 9.56 5.04 14.02
C VAL A 155 8.77 6.11 13.25
N LYS A 156 7.56 6.43 13.72
CA LYS A 156 6.65 7.46 13.18
C LYS A 156 6.18 7.18 11.75
N ILE A 157 6.08 5.92 11.36
CA ILE A 157 5.47 5.48 10.10
C ILE A 157 4.02 5.07 10.38
N THR A 158 3.09 5.79 9.76
CA THR A 158 1.67 5.52 9.92
C THR A 158 1.19 4.52 8.88
N VAL A 159 0.55 3.44 9.31
CA VAL A 159 -0.13 2.50 8.40
C VAL A 159 -1.64 2.65 8.57
N HIS A 160 -2.33 2.97 7.46
CA HIS A 160 -3.77 3.00 7.39
C HIS A 160 -4.28 1.65 6.88
N PHE A 161 -4.65 0.78 7.82
CA PHE A 161 -5.25 -0.52 7.53
C PHE A 161 -6.70 -0.36 7.03
N ILE A 162 -6.90 -0.44 5.72
CA ILE A 162 -8.23 -0.33 5.09
C ILE A 162 -9.13 -1.47 5.54
N CYS A 163 -8.59 -2.70 5.60
CA CYS A 163 -9.35 -3.90 5.95
C CYS A 163 -8.99 -4.40 7.35
N ARG A 164 -9.03 -3.50 8.34
CA ARG A 164 -8.57 -3.75 9.73
C ARG A 164 -9.11 -5.06 10.32
N ASP A 165 -10.41 -5.32 10.22
CA ASP A 165 -11.02 -6.51 10.83
C ASP A 165 -10.55 -7.79 10.16
N PHE A 166 -10.44 -7.78 8.83
CA PHE A 166 -9.92 -8.90 8.05
C PHE A 166 -8.46 -9.21 8.40
N ILE A 167 -7.60 -8.18 8.39
CA ILE A 167 -6.19 -8.30 8.73
C ILE A 167 -6.00 -8.86 10.14
N LYS A 168 -6.74 -8.30 11.11
CA LYS A 168 -6.65 -8.71 12.52
C LYS A 168 -7.02 -10.18 12.68
N ALA A 169 -8.12 -10.61 12.07
CA ALA A 169 -8.56 -12.00 12.11
C ALA A 169 -7.53 -12.94 11.46
N LYS A 170 -7.06 -12.61 10.25
CA LYS A 170 -6.06 -13.40 9.52
C LYS A 170 -4.72 -13.51 10.24
N TYR A 171 -4.29 -12.45 10.91
CA TYR A 171 -3.08 -12.46 11.72
C TYR A 171 -3.26 -13.39 12.95
N SER A 172 -4.38 -13.29 13.67
CA SER A 172 -4.69 -14.16 14.80
C SER A 172 -4.72 -15.65 14.41
N GLU A 173 -5.40 -16.01 13.32
CA GLU A 173 -5.43 -17.39 12.80
C GLU A 173 -4.03 -17.92 12.51
N LYS A 174 -3.16 -17.09 11.91
CA LYS A 174 -1.78 -17.49 11.58
C LYS A 174 -0.95 -17.74 12.84
N MET A 175 -1.06 -16.87 13.84
CA MET A 175 -0.35 -17.03 15.11
C MET A 175 -0.84 -18.22 15.94
N GLU A 176 -2.10 -18.62 15.77
CA GLU A 176 -2.64 -19.85 16.41
C GLU A 176 -2.12 -21.11 15.74
N ASN A 177 -2.00 -21.12 14.40
CA ASN A 177 -1.49 -22.27 13.64
C ASN A 177 0.04 -22.46 13.74
N GLU A 178 0.77 -21.44 14.18
CA GLU A 178 2.22 -21.46 14.41
C GLU A 178 2.61 -21.82 15.87
N ARG A 179 1.62 -22.07 16.74
CA ARG A 179 1.80 -22.58 18.12
C ARG A 179 1.78 -24.10 18.16
#